data_AF-A0AA89BYC7-F1
#
_entry.id   AF-A0AA89BYC7-F1
#
_cell.length_a   1.000
_cell.length_b   1.000
_cell.length_c   1.000
_cell.angle_alpha   90.00
_cell.angle_beta   90.00
_cell.angle_gamma   90.00
#
_symmetry.space_group_name_H-M   'P 1'
#
loop_
_entity.id
_entity.type
_entity.pdbx_description
1 polymer ?
#
loop_
_entity_poly.entity_id
_entity_poly.type
_entity_poly.pdbx_seq_one_letter_code
_entity_poly.pdbx_strand_id
1 'polypeptide(L)'
;SNRIYYKVTYRTVFYRRIVHDIVRHCCPGWLKRDPRDVHCSFPVCKSECENGGRCIGPDQCLCPKNFTGMKCQKDIDECSRGLHNCQQVCTNTHGGYTCSCFDGFVLAGKHQCQFCPVCLPAFEDMMNKVNDLQNRIVTVEKEKEKLMENLTSIENHYAAAMHQVEELREVTIRTLTTSKPIETTPSHMKTKLDVISSLSEQISLLEEKIGSCKYIGMILS
;
A
#
# COMPACT_ATOMS: atom_id res chain seq x y z
N SER A 1 -11.10 135.36 30.99
CA SER A 1 -11.87 134.13 30.73
C SER A 1 -11.07 133.27 29.77
N ASN A 2 -10.39 132.21 30.23
CA ASN A 2 -9.70 131.25 29.36
C ASN A 2 -10.08 129.86 29.81
N ARG A 3 -10.93 129.19 29.02
CA ARG A 3 -11.43 127.85 29.30
C ARG A 3 -10.50 126.85 28.60
N ILE A 4 -9.79 126.05 29.39
CA ILE A 4 -8.92 125.00 28.87
C ILE A 4 -9.79 123.79 28.51
N TYR A 5 -9.61 123.27 27.30
CA TYR A 5 -10.30 122.08 26.82
C TYR A 5 -9.30 120.94 26.70
N TYR A 6 -9.54 119.85 27.41
CA TYR A 6 -8.76 118.61 27.30
C TYR A 6 -9.40 117.72 26.23
N LYS A 7 -8.59 117.11 25.36
CA LYS A 7 -9.05 116.13 24.39
C LYS A 7 -8.48 114.77 24.77
N VAL A 8 -9.36 113.84 25.14
CA VAL A 8 -8.96 112.46 25.42
C VAL A 8 -8.72 111.76 24.10
N THR A 9 -7.55 111.16 23.94
CA THR A 9 -7.22 110.33 22.78
C THR A 9 -7.06 108.88 23.23
N TYR A 10 -7.62 107.96 22.45
CA TYR A 10 -7.53 106.53 22.71
C TYR A 10 -6.49 105.92 21.80
N ARG A 11 -5.67 105.01 22.33
CA ARG A 11 -4.76 104.18 21.54
C ARG A 11 -5.28 102.75 21.57
N THR A 12 -5.57 102.18 20.41
CA THR A 12 -5.94 100.77 20.30
C THR A 12 -4.71 99.92 20.56
N VAL A 13 -4.77 99.03 21.56
CA VAL A 13 -3.72 98.07 21.87
C VAL A 13 -4.17 96.69 21.39
N PHE A 14 -3.53 96.16 20.36
CA PHE A 14 -3.78 94.81 19.88
C PHE A 14 -2.91 93.83 20.68
N TYR A 15 -3.53 93.01 21.52
CA TYR A 15 -2.86 91.84 22.09
C TYR A 15 -2.81 90.75 21.01
N ARG A 16 -1.61 90.39 20.54
CA ARG A 16 -1.45 89.19 19.72
C ARG A 16 -1.53 87.99 20.67
N ARG A 17 -2.65 87.27 20.67
CA ARG A 17 -2.70 85.96 21.32
C ARG A 17 -1.78 85.07 20.48
N ILE A 18 -0.58 84.80 20.95
CA ILE A 18 0.26 83.76 20.33
C ILE A 18 -0.48 82.45 20.59
N VAL A 19 -1.21 82.00 19.58
CA VAL A 19 -1.67 80.61 19.53
C VAL A 19 -0.40 79.82 19.31
N HIS A 20 0.21 79.37 20.40
CA HIS A 20 1.21 78.33 20.29
C HIS A 20 0.42 77.12 19.80
N ASP A 21 0.59 76.75 18.53
CA ASP A 21 0.21 75.42 18.10
C ASP A 21 0.96 74.47 19.03
N ILE A 22 0.26 73.88 20.00
CA ILE A 22 0.84 72.88 20.89
C ILE A 22 1.09 71.68 19.99
N VAL A 23 2.28 71.63 19.39
CA VAL A 23 2.73 70.49 18.59
C VAL A 23 2.86 69.32 19.57
N ARG A 24 1.84 68.45 19.59
CA ARG A 24 1.83 67.25 20.41
C ARG A 24 2.81 66.24 19.83
N HIS A 25 3.97 66.16 20.46
CA HIS A 25 4.99 65.16 20.14
C HIS A 25 4.64 63.83 20.80
N CYS A 26 4.92 62.74 20.11
CA CYS A 26 4.77 61.41 20.66
C CYS A 26 5.87 61.12 21.67
N CYS A 27 5.54 60.29 22.67
CA CYS A 27 6.56 59.75 23.57
C CYS A 27 7.57 58.89 22.78
N PRO A 28 8.83 58.74 23.26
CA PRO A 28 9.81 57.90 22.60
C PRO A 28 9.28 56.49 22.32
N GLY A 29 9.47 56.01 21.10
CA GLY A 29 8.99 54.69 20.67
C GLY A 29 7.53 54.65 20.22
N TRP A 30 6.86 55.81 20.07
CA TRP A 30 5.50 55.90 19.53
C TRP A 30 5.43 56.91 18.40
N LEU A 31 4.57 56.62 17.42
CA LEU A 31 4.27 57.45 16.27
C LEU A 31 2.76 57.60 16.11
N LYS A 32 2.38 58.62 15.35
CA LYS A 32 1.05 58.73 14.79
C LYS A 32 0.96 57.87 13.54
N ARG A 33 -0.19 57.24 13.28
CA ARG A 33 -0.39 56.50 12.04
C ARG A 33 -0.54 57.47 10.86
N ASP A 34 -1.30 58.54 11.07
CA ASP A 34 -1.46 59.65 10.13
C ASP A 34 -0.98 60.98 10.76
N PRO A 35 -0.38 61.90 9.99
CA PRO A 35 0.01 63.22 10.49
C PRO A 35 -1.11 64.02 11.19
N ARG A 36 -2.36 63.79 10.80
CA ARG A 36 -3.56 64.42 11.36
C ARG A 36 -4.06 63.75 12.65
N ASP A 37 -3.54 62.56 12.99
CA ASP A 37 -3.95 61.88 14.20
C ASP A 37 -3.55 62.69 15.44
N VAL A 38 -4.46 62.67 16.42
CA VAL A 38 -4.22 63.30 17.73
C VAL A 38 -3.50 62.31 18.66
N HIS A 39 -3.61 61.01 18.41
CA HIS A 39 -3.10 59.94 19.27
C HIS A 39 -1.86 59.27 18.69
N CYS A 40 -0.87 59.06 19.55
CA CYS A 40 0.36 58.34 19.24
C CYS A 40 0.19 56.86 19.59
N SER A 41 -0.48 56.11 18.71
CA SER A 41 -0.87 54.71 18.93
C SER A 41 -0.08 53.71 18.09
N PHE A 42 0.87 54.18 17.27
CA PHE A 42 1.70 53.32 16.45
C PHE A 42 3.05 53.07 17.14
N PRO A 43 3.34 51.85 17.62
CA PRO A 43 4.59 51.57 18.33
C PRO A 43 5.77 51.47 17.37
N VAL A 44 6.96 51.83 17.86
CA VAL A 44 8.24 51.73 17.14
C VAL A 44 9.14 50.74 17.88
N CYS A 45 9.49 49.66 17.19
CA CYS A 45 10.50 48.72 17.64
C CYS A 45 11.81 49.07 16.91
N LYS A 46 12.89 49.36 17.67
CA LYS A 46 14.20 49.70 17.10
C LYS A 46 14.79 48.54 16.32
N SER A 47 14.47 47.32 16.74
CA SER A 47 14.71 46.12 15.96
C SER A 47 13.40 45.56 15.49
N GLU A 48 13.36 45.13 14.24
CA GLU A 48 12.18 44.52 13.67
C GLU A 48 11.83 43.22 14.41
N CYS A 49 10.53 42.95 14.53
CA CYS A 49 10.03 41.69 15.04
C CYS A 49 10.17 40.63 13.94
N GLU A 50 10.94 39.58 14.20
CA GLU A 50 11.22 38.49 13.27
C GLU A 50 10.04 37.52 13.16
N ASN A 51 10.10 36.61 12.18
CA ASN A 51 9.16 35.50 11.99
C ASN A 51 7.67 35.91 11.99
N GLY A 52 7.35 37.11 11.49
CA GLY A 52 5.98 37.62 11.41
C GLY A 52 5.43 38.18 12.73
N GLY A 53 6.29 38.46 13.71
CA GLY A 53 5.94 39.17 14.93
C GLY A 53 5.42 40.59 14.67
N ARG A 54 4.57 41.09 15.57
CA ARG A 54 3.99 42.44 15.46
C ARG A 54 4.50 43.32 16.58
N CYS A 55 4.99 44.51 16.24
CA CYS A 55 5.35 45.51 17.24
C CYS A 55 4.09 46.02 17.94
N ILE A 56 4.00 45.84 19.27
CA ILE A 56 2.84 46.25 20.09
C ILE A 56 3.18 47.35 21.08
N GLY A 57 4.47 47.58 21.31
CA GLY A 57 4.99 48.64 22.18
C GLY A 57 6.46 48.94 21.85
N PRO A 58 7.05 49.98 22.45
CA PRO A 58 8.47 50.29 22.28
C PRO A 58 9.34 49.08 22.60
N ASP A 59 10.03 48.55 21.58
CA ASP A 59 10.85 47.34 21.67
C ASP A 59 10.11 46.10 22.23
N GLN A 60 8.79 46.03 22.07
CA GLN A 60 7.95 44.91 22.48
C GLN A 60 7.24 44.27 21.29
N CYS A 61 7.61 43.02 21.01
CA CYS A 61 7.02 42.22 19.95
C CYS A 61 5.98 41.23 20.51
N LEU A 62 4.83 41.19 19.86
CA LEU A 62 3.88 40.10 19.98
C LEU A 62 4.25 39.00 18.98
N CYS A 63 4.61 37.84 19.48
CA CYS A 63 5.04 36.72 18.64
C CYS A 63 3.87 35.85 18.18
N PRO A 64 3.96 35.25 16.99
CA PRO A 64 3.08 34.15 16.62
C PRO A 64 3.24 32.98 17.60
N LYS A 65 2.23 32.11 17.67
CA LYS A 65 2.15 31.00 18.65
C LYS A 65 3.40 30.11 18.69
N ASN A 66 4.12 30.00 17.58
CA ASN A 66 5.21 29.04 17.37
C ASN A 66 6.59 29.67 17.61
N PHE A 67 6.64 30.96 18.00
CA PHE A 67 7.89 31.69 18.22
C PHE A 67 7.92 32.38 19.58
N THR A 68 9.12 32.65 20.07
CA THR A 68 9.40 33.29 21.35
C THR A 68 10.66 34.16 21.28
N GLY A 69 10.98 34.81 22.41
CA GLY A 69 12.05 35.80 22.52
C GLY A 69 11.57 37.23 22.26
N MET A 70 12.42 38.20 22.62
CA MET A 70 12.06 39.63 22.58
C MET A 70 11.72 40.14 21.17
N LYS A 71 12.28 39.51 20.14
CA LYS A 71 12.03 39.84 18.73
C LYS A 71 11.37 38.69 17.98
N CYS A 72 10.83 37.69 18.70
CA CYS A 72 10.26 36.48 18.08
C CYS A 72 11.29 35.66 17.27
N GLN A 73 12.57 35.78 17.61
CA GLN A 73 13.67 35.16 16.88
C GLN A 73 13.89 33.68 17.23
N LYS A 74 13.31 33.21 18.35
CA LYS A 74 13.49 31.83 18.80
C LYS A 74 12.28 31.01 18.39
N ASP A 75 12.51 29.93 17.69
CA ASP A 75 11.52 28.90 17.45
C ASP A 75 11.13 28.19 18.76
N ILE A 76 9.87 27.79 18.87
CA ILE A 76 9.39 26.98 19.99
C ILE A 76 9.45 25.52 19.56
N ASP A 77 10.30 24.74 20.22
CA ASP A 77 10.32 23.29 20.01
C ASP A 77 9.08 22.65 20.66
N GLU A 78 8.04 22.41 19.87
CA GLU A 78 6.82 21.78 20.37
C GLU A 78 7.04 20.31 20.74
N CYS A 79 8.01 19.63 20.13
CA CYS A 79 8.33 18.23 20.43
C CYS A 79 8.95 18.09 21.82
N SER A 80 9.98 18.89 22.12
CA SER A 80 10.66 18.90 23.43
C SER A 80 9.73 19.37 24.57
N ARG A 81 8.73 20.19 24.25
CA ARG A 81 7.77 20.73 25.22
C ARG A 81 6.49 19.90 25.37
N GLY A 82 6.32 18.85 24.56
CA GLY A 82 5.08 18.05 24.53
C GLY A 82 3.84 18.84 24.11
N LEU A 83 4.01 19.88 23.28
CA LEU A 83 2.93 20.74 22.76
C LEU A 83 2.46 20.31 21.36
N HIS A 84 2.81 19.10 20.95
CA HIS A 84 2.44 18.50 19.66
C HIS A 84 1.31 17.48 19.81
N ASN A 85 0.61 17.22 18.70
CA ASN A 85 -0.46 16.22 18.65
C ASN A 85 -0.08 14.96 17.85
N CYS A 86 1.20 14.79 17.47
CA CYS A 86 1.67 13.59 16.78
C CYS A 86 1.34 12.32 17.57
N GLN A 87 0.78 11.31 16.90
CA GLN A 87 0.49 10.01 17.49
C GLN A 87 1.76 9.22 17.80
N GLN A 88 2.81 9.36 16.98
CA GLN A 88 4.06 8.61 17.10
C GLN A 88 5.25 9.56 17.17
N VAL A 89 5.90 9.85 16.04
CA VAL A 89 7.14 10.61 16.02
C VAL A 89 6.85 12.09 15.75
N CYS A 90 7.47 12.96 16.53
CA CYS A 90 7.45 14.42 16.35
C CYS A 90 8.86 14.90 15.97
N THR A 91 8.93 15.73 14.93
CA THR A 91 10.16 16.38 14.50
C THR A 91 9.94 17.89 14.46
N ASN A 92 10.70 18.62 15.27
CA ASN A 92 10.62 20.07 15.32
C ASN A 92 11.12 20.69 14.01
N THR A 93 10.48 21.77 13.59
CA THR A 93 10.81 22.52 12.37
C THR A 93 10.73 24.02 12.66
N HIS A 94 11.42 24.86 11.90
CA HIS A 94 11.33 26.30 12.14
C HIS A 94 9.91 26.81 11.87
N GLY A 95 9.23 27.27 12.92
CA GLY A 95 7.86 27.74 12.90
C GLY A 95 6.80 26.66 13.12
N GLY A 96 7.15 25.48 13.61
CA GLY A 96 6.19 24.44 14.00
C GLY A 96 6.80 23.05 14.03
N TYR A 97 6.01 22.02 13.74
CA TYR A 97 6.50 20.63 13.75
C TYR A 97 5.87 19.80 12.66
N THR A 98 6.54 18.68 12.34
CA THR A 98 6.03 17.64 11.46
C THR A 98 5.93 16.33 12.22
N CYS A 99 4.94 15.52 11.85
CA CYS A 99 4.77 14.19 12.42
C CYS A 99 5.18 13.13 11.41
N SER A 100 5.77 12.05 11.92
CA SER A 100 6.05 10.85 11.16
C SER A 100 5.64 9.60 11.95
N CYS A 101 5.66 8.46 11.27
CA CYS A 101 5.24 7.19 11.82
C CYS A 101 6.41 6.20 11.85
N PHE A 102 6.34 5.23 12.75
CA PHE A 102 7.28 4.11 12.78
C PHE A 102 7.09 3.19 11.57
N ASP A 103 8.08 2.33 11.34
CA ASP A 103 8.04 1.36 10.25
C ASP A 103 6.75 0.51 10.29
N GLY A 104 6.15 0.31 9.11
CA GLY A 104 4.87 -0.37 8.97
C GLY A 104 3.64 0.50 9.26
N PHE A 105 3.82 1.81 9.47
CA PHE A 105 2.74 2.78 9.58
C PHE A 105 2.89 3.91 8.56
N VAL A 106 1.77 4.44 8.08
CA VAL A 106 1.71 5.61 7.21
C VAL A 106 0.95 6.75 7.88
N LEU A 107 1.35 7.98 7.58
CA LEU A 107 0.71 9.17 8.12
C LEU A 107 -0.66 9.36 7.46
N ALA A 108 -1.72 9.07 8.20
CA ALA A 108 -3.10 9.33 7.84
C ALA A 108 -3.46 10.77 8.25
N GLY A 109 -3.34 11.71 7.31
CA GLY A 109 -3.56 13.14 7.57
C GLY A 109 -2.31 13.83 8.12
N LYS A 110 -2.43 14.60 9.20
CA LYS A 110 -1.32 15.42 9.75
C LYS A 110 -0.67 14.87 11.02
N HIS A 111 -1.41 14.10 11.81
CA HIS A 111 -0.93 13.69 13.14
C HIS A 111 -1.18 12.21 13.46
N GLN A 112 -1.98 11.50 12.66
CA GLN A 112 -2.37 10.12 12.93
C GLN A 112 -1.58 9.14 12.07
N CYS A 113 -1.30 7.98 12.63
CA CYS A 113 -0.55 6.90 12.01
C CYS A 113 -1.47 5.68 11.87
N GLN A 114 -1.57 5.17 10.63
CA GLN A 114 -2.34 3.98 10.31
C GLN A 114 -1.40 2.86 9.91
N PHE A 115 -1.64 1.66 10.45
CA PHE A 115 -0.87 0.48 10.08
C PHE A 115 -1.05 0.19 8.59
N CYS A 116 0.07 0.02 7.90
CA CYS A 116 0.14 -0.25 6.48
C CYS A 116 1.06 -1.47 6.26
N PRO A 117 0.50 -2.64 5.93
CA PRO A 117 1.28 -3.84 5.73
C PRO A 117 2.13 -3.79 4.44
N VAL A 118 1.71 -2.98 3.46
CA VAL A 118 2.33 -2.92 2.12
C VAL A 118 3.59 -2.08 2.08
N CYS A 119 3.72 -1.11 2.97
CA CYS A 119 4.88 -0.21 3.03
C CYS A 119 6.05 -0.80 3.84
N LEU A 120 5.98 -2.09 4.20
CA LEU A 120 7.11 -2.85 4.71
C LEU A 120 7.88 -3.44 3.51
N PRO A 121 9.21 -3.27 3.41
CA PRO A 121 10.02 -3.82 2.33
C PRO A 121 9.85 -5.35 2.15
N ALA A 122 9.60 -6.07 3.25
CA ALA A 122 9.35 -7.50 3.23
C ALA A 122 8.04 -7.88 2.49
N PHE A 123 7.02 -7.00 2.51
CA PHE A 123 5.76 -7.25 1.81
C PHE A 123 5.91 -7.06 0.30
N GLU A 124 6.73 -6.10 -0.14
CA GLU A 124 7.01 -5.88 -1.57
C GLU A 124 7.71 -7.11 -2.20
N ASP A 125 8.72 -7.67 -1.52
CA ASP A 125 9.38 -8.91 -1.96
C ASP A 125 8.40 -10.09 -1.99
N MET A 126 7.52 -10.19 -0.99
CA MET A 126 6.48 -11.21 -0.96
C MET A 126 5.51 -11.08 -2.15
N MET A 127 5.08 -9.86 -2.49
CA MET A 127 4.16 -9.63 -3.61
C MET A 127 4.83 -9.94 -4.96
N ASN A 128 6.11 -9.65 -5.12
CA ASN A 128 6.87 -10.03 -6.31
C ASN A 128 6.95 -11.55 -6.47
N LYS A 129 7.18 -12.29 -5.37
CA LYS A 129 7.16 -13.75 -5.37
C LYS A 129 5.76 -14.31 -5.68
N VAL A 130 4.70 -13.70 -5.15
CA VAL A 130 3.33 -14.08 -5.47
C VAL A 130 3.07 -13.91 -6.98
N ASN A 131 3.52 -12.81 -7.57
CA ASN A 131 3.36 -12.55 -9.00
C ASN A 131 4.17 -13.52 -9.87
N ASP A 132 5.41 -13.87 -9.48
CA ASP A 132 6.19 -14.93 -10.15
C ASP A 132 5.48 -16.28 -10.11
N LEU A 133 4.98 -16.67 -8.92
CA LEU A 133 4.22 -17.90 -8.75
C LEU A 133 2.96 -17.90 -9.62
N GLN A 134 2.25 -16.78 -9.72
CA GLN A 134 1.08 -16.64 -10.59
C GLN A 134 1.43 -16.87 -12.07
N ASN A 135 2.53 -16.29 -12.56
CA ASN A 135 2.97 -16.50 -13.95
C ASN A 135 3.35 -17.95 -14.22
N ARG A 136 3.99 -18.61 -13.24
CA ARG A 136 4.34 -20.02 -13.33
C ARG A 136 3.09 -20.91 -13.37
N ILE A 137 2.08 -20.61 -12.56
CA ILE A 137 0.79 -21.31 -12.59
C ILE A 137 0.17 -21.22 -13.98
N VAL A 138 0.09 -20.02 -14.56
CA VAL A 138 -0.47 -19.81 -15.91
C VAL A 138 0.29 -20.64 -16.97
N THR A 139 1.61 -20.74 -16.85
CA THR A 139 2.44 -21.52 -17.77
C THR A 139 2.13 -23.01 -17.66
N VAL A 140 2.05 -23.53 -16.43
CA VAL A 140 1.72 -24.94 -16.17
C VAL A 140 0.30 -25.28 -16.65
N GLU A 141 -0.66 -24.38 -16.46
CA GLU A 141 -2.02 -24.55 -16.97
C GLU A 141 -2.06 -24.65 -18.50
N LYS A 142 -1.28 -23.82 -19.19
CA LYS A 142 -1.16 -23.88 -20.66
C LYS A 142 -0.49 -25.17 -21.14
N GLU A 143 0.53 -25.67 -20.43
CA GLU A 143 1.15 -26.95 -20.76
C GLU A 143 0.20 -28.13 -20.53
N LYS A 144 -0.58 -28.08 -19.45
CA LYS A 144 -1.64 -29.05 -19.19
C LYS A 144 -2.66 -29.09 -20.33
N GLU A 145 -3.12 -27.95 -20.82
CA GLU A 145 -4.07 -27.89 -21.94
C GLU A 145 -3.51 -28.59 -23.19
N LYS A 146 -2.26 -28.30 -23.56
CA LYS A 146 -1.59 -28.98 -24.69
C LYS A 146 -1.48 -30.49 -24.48
N LEU A 147 -1.14 -30.92 -23.26
CA LEU A 147 -1.06 -32.35 -22.95
C LEU A 147 -2.42 -33.03 -23.07
N MET A 148 -3.51 -32.37 -22.64
CA MET A 148 -4.88 -32.90 -22.80
C MET A 148 -5.29 -33.00 -24.27
N GLU A 149 -4.90 -32.04 -25.11
CA GLU A 149 -5.14 -32.09 -26.55
C GLU A 149 -4.37 -33.22 -27.22
N ASN A 150 -3.09 -33.41 -26.86
CA ASN A 150 -2.29 -34.54 -27.35
C ASN A 150 -2.89 -35.88 -26.92
N LEU A 151 -3.38 -35.98 -25.67
CA LEU A 151 -4.00 -37.20 -25.17
C LEU A 151 -5.27 -37.56 -25.95
N THR A 152 -6.16 -36.59 -26.19
CA THR A 152 -7.36 -36.83 -26.99
C THR A 152 -7.04 -37.21 -28.44
N SER A 153 -5.98 -36.64 -29.03
CA SER A 153 -5.50 -37.08 -30.35
C SER A 153 -5.04 -38.55 -30.34
N ILE A 154 -4.27 -38.97 -29.33
CA ILE A 154 -3.82 -40.36 -29.19
C ILE A 154 -5.01 -41.31 -28.99
N GLU A 155 -5.98 -40.95 -28.15
CA GLU A 155 -7.19 -41.75 -27.91
C GLU A 155 -7.98 -41.97 -29.22
N ASN A 156 -8.13 -40.92 -30.04
CA ASN A 156 -8.79 -41.01 -31.33
C ASN A 156 -8.02 -41.92 -32.32
N HIS A 157 -6.69 -41.79 -32.38
CA HIS A 157 -5.86 -42.66 -33.22
C HIS A 157 -5.92 -44.12 -32.77
N TYR A 158 -5.91 -44.35 -31.46
CA TYR A 158 -6.04 -45.69 -30.89
C TYR A 158 -7.40 -46.30 -31.24
N ALA A 159 -8.50 -45.55 -31.09
CA ALA A 159 -9.84 -46.01 -31.46
C ALA A 159 -9.93 -46.38 -32.96
N ALA A 160 -9.33 -45.58 -33.84
CA ALA A 160 -9.30 -45.84 -35.27
C ALA A 160 -8.49 -47.12 -35.62
N ALA A 161 -7.32 -47.29 -35.00
CA ALA A 161 -6.50 -48.49 -35.19
C ALA A 161 -7.22 -49.74 -34.68
N MET A 162 -7.88 -49.66 -33.53
CA MET A 162 -8.70 -50.75 -32.99
C MET A 162 -9.85 -51.11 -33.93
N HIS A 163 -10.50 -50.14 -34.57
CA HIS A 163 -11.53 -50.40 -35.58
C HIS A 163 -10.95 -51.17 -36.79
N GLN A 164 -9.78 -50.77 -37.29
CA GLN A 164 -9.10 -51.47 -38.39
C GLN A 164 -8.73 -52.90 -38.04
N VAL A 165 -8.27 -53.14 -36.80
CA VAL A 165 -7.96 -54.49 -36.31
C VAL A 165 -9.22 -55.36 -36.27
N GLU A 166 -10.36 -54.82 -35.84
CA GLU A 166 -11.62 -55.56 -35.82
C GLU A 166 -12.12 -55.88 -37.24
N GLU A 167 -12.00 -54.94 -38.19
CA GLU A 167 -12.30 -55.20 -39.60
C GLU A 167 -11.41 -56.32 -40.19
N LEU A 168 -10.11 -56.28 -39.92
CA LEU A 168 -9.17 -57.31 -40.35
C LEU A 168 -9.46 -58.66 -39.69
N ARG A 169 -9.90 -58.66 -38.43
CA ARG A 169 -10.34 -59.87 -37.71
C ARG A 169 -11.52 -60.51 -38.41
N GLU A 170 -12.54 -59.73 -38.77
CA GLU A 170 -13.72 -60.21 -39.51
C GLU A 170 -13.37 -60.76 -40.90
N VAL A 171 -12.47 -60.09 -41.64
CA VAL A 171 -11.97 -60.59 -42.94
C VAL A 171 -11.20 -61.90 -42.76
N THR A 172 -10.35 -62.00 -41.74
CA THR A 172 -9.56 -63.21 -41.46
C THR A 172 -10.47 -64.39 -41.09
N ILE A 173 -11.49 -64.16 -40.26
CA ILE A 173 -12.50 -65.18 -39.92
C ILE A 173 -13.19 -65.70 -41.19
N ARG A 174 -13.63 -64.82 -42.10
CA ARG A 174 -14.25 -65.22 -43.38
C ARG A 174 -13.29 -65.97 -44.30
N THR A 175 -12.00 -65.64 -44.29
CA THR A 175 -11.00 -66.29 -45.14
C THR A 175 -10.68 -67.70 -44.63
N LEU A 176 -10.60 -67.87 -43.30
CA LEU A 176 -10.43 -69.18 -42.66
C LEU A 176 -11.64 -70.10 -42.87
N THR A 177 -12.87 -69.57 -42.83
CA THR A 177 -14.09 -70.38 -43.07
C THR A 177 -14.30 -70.75 -44.54
N THR A 178 -13.70 -70.03 -45.49
CA THR A 178 -13.77 -70.31 -46.95
C THR A 178 -12.59 -71.11 -47.48
N SER A 179 -11.47 -71.17 -46.74
CA SER A 179 -10.38 -72.11 -47.04
C SER A 179 -10.87 -73.55 -46.86
N LYS A 180 -10.64 -74.39 -47.87
CA LYS A 180 -11.04 -75.81 -47.92
C LYS A 180 -10.53 -76.50 -46.64
N PRO A 181 -11.39 -77.16 -45.83
CA PRO A 181 -10.96 -77.68 -44.54
C PRO A 181 -9.86 -78.72 -44.74
N ILE A 182 -8.71 -78.50 -44.09
CA ILE A 182 -7.72 -79.55 -43.86
C ILE A 182 -8.41 -80.58 -42.96
N GLU A 183 -8.60 -81.79 -43.47
CA GLU A 183 -9.16 -82.93 -42.76
C GLU A 183 -8.32 -83.24 -41.50
N THR A 184 -8.61 -82.55 -40.41
CA THR A 184 -8.17 -82.95 -39.07
C THR A 184 -9.42 -83.32 -38.30
N THR A 185 -9.45 -84.59 -37.89
CA THR A 185 -10.61 -85.22 -37.27
C THR A 185 -11.04 -84.47 -36.00
N PRO A 186 -12.35 -84.17 -35.82
CA PRO A 186 -12.88 -83.43 -34.66
C PRO A 186 -12.51 -84.01 -33.29
N SER A 187 -12.17 -85.30 -33.26
CA SER A 187 -11.71 -85.99 -32.06
C SER A 187 -10.42 -85.38 -31.50
N HIS A 188 -9.45 -85.03 -32.34
CA HIS A 188 -8.13 -84.61 -31.89
C HIS A 188 -8.12 -83.20 -31.27
N MET A 189 -8.98 -82.32 -31.78
CA MET A 189 -9.13 -80.95 -31.26
C MET A 189 -9.90 -80.94 -29.94
N LYS A 190 -10.88 -81.84 -29.78
CA LYS A 190 -11.59 -82.06 -28.52
C LYS A 190 -10.65 -82.60 -27.43
N THR A 191 -9.76 -83.53 -27.78
CA THR A 191 -8.75 -84.04 -26.83
C THR A 191 -7.82 -82.94 -26.33
N LYS A 192 -7.40 -82.01 -27.19
CA LYS A 192 -6.57 -80.87 -26.78
C LYS A 192 -7.33 -79.88 -25.88
N LEU A 193 -8.62 -79.65 -26.15
CA LEU A 193 -9.45 -78.80 -25.30
C LEU A 193 -9.65 -79.41 -23.90
N ASP A 194 -9.90 -80.73 -23.84
CA ASP A 194 -10.05 -81.47 -22.57
C ASP A 194 -8.75 -81.42 -21.75
N VAL A 195 -7.60 -81.51 -22.40
CA VAL A 195 -6.28 -81.36 -21.75
C VAL A 195 -6.07 -79.95 -21.20
N ILE A 196 -6.45 -78.90 -21.93
CA ILE A 196 -6.34 -77.51 -21.44
C ILE A 196 -7.25 -77.28 -20.23
N SER A 197 -8.49 -77.78 -20.28
CA SER A 197 -9.41 -77.70 -19.14
C SER A 197 -8.83 -78.40 -17.90
N SER A 198 -8.24 -79.59 -18.07
CA SER A 198 -7.63 -80.34 -16.99
C SER A 198 -6.40 -79.63 -16.39
N LEU A 199 -5.56 -79.02 -17.23
CA LEU A 199 -4.39 -78.26 -16.76
C LEU A 199 -4.79 -77.00 -16.00
N SER A 200 -5.85 -76.31 -16.42
CA SER A 200 -6.38 -75.13 -15.72
C SER A 200 -6.83 -75.49 -14.30
N GLU A 201 -7.50 -76.64 -14.14
CA GLU A 201 -7.97 -77.14 -12.85
C GLU A 201 -6.80 -77.53 -11.93
N GLN A 202 -5.74 -78.12 -12.49
CA GLN A 202 -4.51 -78.44 -11.75
C GLN A 202 -3.74 -77.21 -11.27
N ILE A 203 -3.71 -76.14 -12.08
CA ILE A 203 -3.06 -74.87 -11.70
C ILE A 203 -3.80 -74.24 -10.51
N SER A 204 -5.14 -74.21 -10.56
CA SER A 204 -5.97 -73.68 -9.47
C SER A 204 -5.72 -74.40 -8.13
N LEU A 205 -5.62 -75.75 -8.17
CA LEU A 205 -5.31 -76.56 -7.00
C LEU A 205 -3.88 -76.34 -6.45
N LEU A 206 -2.91 -76.06 -7.34
CA LEU A 206 -1.55 -75.73 -6.94
C LEU A 206 -1.46 -74.34 -6.31
N GLU A 207 -2.20 -73.36 -6.82
CA GLU A 207 -2.29 -72.02 -6.24
C GLU A 207 -2.88 -72.07 -4.82
N GLU A 208 -3.92 -72.89 -4.60
CA GLU A 208 -4.51 -73.12 -3.27
C GLU A 208 -3.52 -73.79 -2.28
N LYS A 209 -2.76 -74.79 -2.74
CA LYS A 209 -1.71 -75.44 -1.93
C LYS A 209 -0.52 -74.53 -1.62
N ILE A 210 -0.13 -73.66 -2.54
CA ILE A 210 0.91 -72.65 -2.30
C ILE A 210 0.41 -71.59 -1.31
N GLY A 211 -0.87 -71.20 -1.41
CA GLY A 211 -1.51 -70.30 -0.46
C GLY A 211 -1.53 -70.83 0.97
N SER A 212 -1.81 -72.13 1.16
CA SER A 212 -1.77 -72.78 2.47
C SER A 212 -0.35 -72.99 3.02
N CYS A 213 0.65 -73.22 2.16
CA CYS A 213 2.07 -73.25 2.59
C CYS A 213 2.58 -71.91 3.14
N LYS A 214 2.09 -70.76 2.62
CA LYS A 214 2.41 -69.43 3.18
C LYS A 214 1.91 -69.26 4.61
N TYR A 215 0.81 -69.92 4.99
CA TYR A 215 0.22 -69.79 6.32
C TYR A 215 0.95 -70.62 7.40
N ILE A 216 1.54 -71.76 7.01
CA ILE A 216 2.30 -72.63 7.93
C ILE A 216 3.70 -72.05 8.25
N GLY A 217 4.29 -71.29 7.32
CA GLY A 217 5.57 -70.59 7.56
C GLY A 217 5.53 -69.45 8.58
N MET A 218 4.35 -68.86 8.83
CA MET A 218 4.17 -67.78 9.82
C MET A 218 3.90 -68.27 11.26
N ILE A 219 3.66 -69.57 11.47
CA ILE A 219 3.39 -70.15 12.81
C ILE A 219 4.67 -70.77 13.43
N LEU A 220 5.78 -70.84 12.68
CA LEU A 220 7.06 -71.40 13.14
C LEU A 220 8.24 -70.39 13.05
N SER A 221 7.95 -69.08 13.15
CA SER A 221 8.95 -68.01 13.36
C SER A 221 8.63 -67.24 14.63
#